data_AF-A0A961TW08-F1
#
_entry.id   AF-A0A961TW08-F1
#
_cell.length_a   1.000
_cell.length_b   1.000
_cell.length_c   1.000
_cell.angle_alpha   90.00
_cell.angle_beta   90.00
_cell.angle_gamma   90.00
#
_symmetry.space_group_name_H-M   'P 1'
#
loop_
_entity.id
_entity.type
_entity.pdbx_description
1 polymer ?
#
loop_
_entity_poly.entity_id
_entity_poly.type
_entity_poly.pdbx_seq_one_letter_code
_entity_poly.pdbx_strand_id
1 'polypeptide(L)'
;ALREDEIACRSLGINTTNTKLTAFAIGAMFGGFAGSFFATRQGFISPESFTFLESAIILAIVVLGGLGSQIGVVIASVVMIGGIELLRNIGFLSQIFGPDFDPVQYRMLIFGLAMVGIMVWKPRGLVTTREPTAVLKEKKRIGADMVAQGEGH
;
A
#
# COMPACT_ATOMS: atom_id res chain seq x y z
N ALA A 1 4.07 -1.31 17.45
CA ALA A 1 4.01 -2.53 18.30
C ALA A 1 4.67 -3.72 17.60
N LEU A 2 3.95 -4.63 16.91
CA LEU A 2 4.55 -5.87 16.37
C LEU A 2 5.69 -5.66 15.35
N ARG A 3 5.59 -4.61 14.52
CA ARG A 3 6.62 -4.25 13.54
C ARG A 3 7.86 -3.58 14.15
N GLU A 4 7.76 -3.09 15.39
CA GLU A 4 8.82 -2.34 16.07
C GLU A 4 9.62 -3.24 17.02
N ASP A 5 8.95 -4.10 17.78
CA ASP A 5 9.60 -5.13 18.60
C ASP A 5 8.68 -6.36 18.77
N GLU A 6 8.99 -7.42 18.04
CA GLU A 6 8.25 -8.68 18.11
C GLU A 6 8.46 -9.40 19.45
N ILE A 7 9.65 -9.27 20.04
CA ILE A 7 10.01 -9.92 21.30
C ILE A 7 9.23 -9.27 22.44
N ALA A 8 9.16 -7.94 22.48
CA ALA A 8 8.35 -7.21 23.45
C ALA A 8 6.85 -7.56 23.33
N CYS A 9 6.31 -7.65 22.11
CA CYS A 9 4.92 -8.09 21.91
C CYS A 9 4.67 -9.50 22.45
N ARG A 10 5.62 -10.42 22.26
CA ARG A 10 5.50 -11.79 22.77
C ARG A 10 5.58 -11.84 24.31
N SER A 11 6.41 -10.99 24.92
CA SER A 11 6.48 -10.84 26.38
C SER A 11 5.20 -10.25 26.99
N LEU A 12 4.41 -9.49 26.23
CA LEU A 12 3.09 -8.97 26.63
C LEU A 12 1.95 -9.98 26.42
N GLY A 13 2.26 -11.24 26.07
CA GLY A 13 1.27 -12.30 25.85
C GLY A 13 0.59 -12.27 24.49
N ILE A 14 1.01 -11.41 23.55
CA ILE A 14 0.45 -11.36 22.20
C ILE A 14 1.03 -12.50 21.37
N ASN A 15 0.17 -13.33 20.77
CA ASN A 15 0.58 -14.38 19.83
C ASN A 15 0.92 -13.77 18.46
N THR A 16 2.20 -13.46 18.26
CA THR A 16 2.73 -12.80 17.06
C THR A 16 2.44 -13.58 15.77
N THR A 17 2.45 -14.91 15.84
CA THR A 17 2.14 -15.81 14.71
C THR A 17 0.70 -15.66 14.26
N ASN A 18 -0.26 -15.72 15.20
CA ASN A 18 -1.68 -15.60 14.86
C ASN A 18 -2.02 -14.19 14.35
N THR A 19 -1.44 -13.14 14.95
CA THR A 19 -1.61 -11.75 14.46
C THR A 19 -1.07 -11.56 13.04
N LYS A 20 0.09 -12.15 12.69
CA LYS A 20 0.60 -12.10 11.32
C LYS A 20 -0.26 -12.93 10.36
N LEU A 21 -0.69 -14.12 10.78
CA LEU A 21 -1.50 -15.02 9.95
C LEU A 21 -2.86 -14.41 9.63
N THR A 22 -3.52 -13.80 10.62
CA THR A 22 -4.80 -13.09 10.42
C THR A 22 -4.64 -11.88 9.50
N ALA A 23 -3.58 -11.09 9.66
CA ALA A 23 -3.29 -9.98 8.74
C ALA A 23 -3.08 -10.46 7.29
N PHE A 24 -2.34 -11.55 7.11
CA PHE A 24 -2.15 -12.18 5.80
C PHE A 24 -3.47 -12.75 5.24
N ALA A 25 -4.26 -13.45 6.06
CA ALA A 25 -5.53 -14.05 5.66
C ALA A 25 -6.54 -12.99 5.20
N ILE A 26 -6.62 -11.86 5.90
CA ILE A 26 -7.45 -10.72 5.49
C ILE A 26 -6.99 -10.16 4.14
N GLY A 27 -5.68 -9.98 3.94
CA GLY A 27 -5.13 -9.52 2.65
C GLY A 27 -5.40 -10.50 1.51
N ALA A 28 -5.21 -11.79 1.74
CA ALA A 28 -5.47 -12.86 0.77
C ALA A 28 -6.96 -12.95 0.42
N MET A 29 -7.85 -12.75 1.39
CA MET A 29 -9.30 -12.71 1.17
C MET A 29 -9.68 -11.61 0.18
N PHE A 30 -9.20 -10.38 0.40
CA PHE A 30 -9.47 -9.26 -0.53
C PHE A 30 -8.85 -9.49 -1.92
N GLY A 31 -7.63 -10.02 -1.99
CA GLY A 31 -6.98 -10.36 -3.26
C GLY A 31 -7.74 -11.43 -4.04
N GLY A 32 -8.21 -12.48 -3.37
CA GLY A 32 -9.03 -13.54 -3.96
C GLY A 32 -10.39 -13.02 -4.44
N PHE A 33 -11.04 -12.15 -3.66
CA PHE A 33 -12.32 -11.54 -4.04
C PHE A 33 -12.19 -10.60 -5.25
N ALA A 34 -11.12 -9.81 -5.31
CA ALA A 34 -10.83 -8.97 -6.47
C ALA A 34 -10.55 -9.81 -7.73
N GLY A 35 -9.78 -10.90 -7.59
CA GLY A 35 -9.46 -11.81 -8.69
C GLY A 35 -10.67 -12.56 -9.23
N SER A 36 -11.59 -13.02 -8.37
CA SER A 36 -12.82 -13.69 -8.81
C SER A 36 -13.71 -12.74 -9.59
N PHE A 37 -13.87 -11.49 -9.14
CA PHE A 37 -14.62 -10.47 -9.88
C PHE A 37 -13.97 -10.16 -11.24
N PHE A 38 -12.65 -10.02 -11.28
CA PHE A 38 -11.91 -9.81 -12.52
C PHE A 38 -12.12 -10.96 -13.53
N ALA A 39 -12.01 -12.21 -13.07
CA ALA A 39 -12.24 -13.39 -13.91
C ALA A 39 -13.65 -13.43 -14.51
N THR A 40 -14.68 -13.09 -13.71
CA THR A 40 -16.07 -13.05 -14.20
C THR A 40 -16.32 -11.91 -15.20
N ARG A 41 -15.68 -10.75 -15.01
CA ARG A 41 -15.81 -9.61 -15.93
C ARG A 41 -15.12 -9.86 -17.27
N GLN A 42 -13.94 -10.47 -17.25
CA GLN A 42 -13.14 -10.67 -18.46
C GLN A 42 -13.72 -11.78 -19.36
N GLY A 43 -14.45 -12.75 -18.78
CA GLY A 43 -15.15 -13.83 -19.49
C GLY A 43 -14.24 -14.88 -20.12
N PHE A 44 -13.03 -14.49 -20.50
CA PHE A 44 -11.95 -15.34 -20.99
C PHE A 44 -10.64 -14.92 -20.31
N ILE A 45 -10.02 -15.87 -19.60
CA ILE A 45 -8.76 -15.65 -18.91
C ILE A 45 -7.65 -16.03 -19.89
N SER A 46 -7.02 -15.02 -20.47
CA SER A 46 -5.83 -15.22 -21.27
C SER A 46 -4.59 -14.78 -20.49
N PRO A 47 -3.46 -15.51 -20.59
CA PRO A 47 -2.22 -15.11 -19.93
C PRO A 47 -1.70 -13.76 -20.46
N GLU A 48 -2.13 -13.32 -21.65
CA GLU A 48 -1.84 -11.98 -22.15
C GLU A 48 -2.50 -10.85 -21.32
N SER A 49 -3.50 -11.16 -20.48
CA SER A 49 -4.09 -10.18 -19.56
C SER A 49 -3.23 -9.93 -18.31
N PHE A 50 -2.30 -10.83 -17.99
CA PHE A 50 -1.40 -10.74 -16.82
C PHE A 50 0.05 -10.50 -17.26
N THR A 51 0.27 -9.44 -18.02
CA THR A 51 1.62 -9.09 -18.48
C THR A 51 2.47 -8.51 -17.36
N PHE A 52 3.79 -8.50 -17.58
CA PHE A 52 4.74 -7.77 -16.74
C PHE A 52 4.30 -6.32 -16.49
N LEU A 53 3.70 -5.69 -17.49
CA LEU A 53 3.24 -4.32 -17.40
C LEU A 53 2.16 -4.16 -16.32
N GLU A 54 1.14 -5.03 -16.26
CA GLU A 54 0.12 -4.99 -15.19
C GLU A 54 0.73 -5.13 -13.79
N SER A 55 1.73 -6.01 -13.62
CA SER A 55 2.45 -6.15 -12.35
C SER A 55 3.26 -4.90 -11.99
N ALA A 56 3.92 -4.29 -12.98
CA ALA A 56 4.67 -3.05 -12.81
C ALA A 56 3.76 -1.88 -12.41
N ILE A 57 2.53 -1.84 -12.93
CA ILE A 57 1.52 -0.86 -12.52
C ILE A 57 1.18 -1.00 -11.04
N ILE A 58 0.84 -2.21 -10.59
CA ILE A 58 0.48 -2.46 -9.20
C ILE A 58 1.64 -2.09 -8.27
N LEU A 59 2.88 -2.46 -8.64
CA LEU A 59 4.08 -2.05 -7.89
C LEU A 59 4.25 -0.54 -7.86
N ALA A 60 4.03 0.16 -8.99
CA ALA A 60 4.11 1.61 -9.04
C ALA A 60 3.07 2.28 -8.12
N ILE A 61 1.84 1.76 -8.04
CA ILE A 61 0.81 2.25 -7.11
C ILE A 61 1.32 2.18 -5.67
N VAL A 62 1.86 1.01 -5.28
CA VAL A 62 2.31 0.76 -3.90
C VAL A 62 3.54 1.62 -3.58
N VAL A 63 4.47 1.78 -4.52
CA VAL A 63 5.65 2.63 -4.36
C VAL A 63 5.26 4.11 -4.25
N LEU A 64 4.32 4.56 -5.10
CA LEU A 64 3.79 5.93 -5.11
C LEU A 64 3.04 6.25 -3.82
N GLY A 65 2.22 5.32 -3.33
CA GLY A 65 1.51 5.43 -2.04
C GLY A 65 2.44 5.34 -0.83
N GLY A 66 3.55 4.62 -0.97
CA GLY A 66 4.57 4.37 0.05
C GLY A 66 4.39 3.02 0.74
N LEU A 67 5.49 2.23 0.83
CA LEU A 67 5.56 0.85 1.36
C LEU A 67 5.07 0.64 2.82
N GLY A 68 4.63 1.69 3.51
CA GLY A 68 4.22 1.64 4.90
C GLY A 68 2.90 2.35 5.24
N SER A 69 2.16 2.84 4.24
CA SER A 69 0.93 3.62 4.45
C SER A 69 -0.23 3.08 3.63
N GLN A 70 -1.20 2.46 4.30
CA GLN A 70 -2.41 1.95 3.64
C GLN A 70 -3.21 3.08 2.98
N ILE A 71 -3.35 4.22 3.67
CA ILE A 71 -4.07 5.40 3.15
C ILE A 71 -3.35 5.97 1.92
N GLY A 72 -2.01 6.04 1.96
CA GLY A 72 -1.21 6.50 0.82
C GLY A 72 -1.41 5.62 -0.42
N VAL A 73 -1.44 4.30 -0.25
CA VAL A 73 -1.67 3.34 -1.34
C VAL A 73 -3.09 3.44 -1.91
N VAL A 74 -4.11 3.67 -1.08
CA VAL A 74 -5.50 3.86 -1.55
C VAL A 74 -5.64 5.16 -2.36
N ILE A 75 -5.04 6.26 -1.91
CA ILE A 75 -5.07 7.52 -2.67
C ILE A 75 -4.30 7.37 -3.98
N ALA A 76 -3.13 6.72 -3.93
CA ALA A 76 -2.32 6.42 -5.10
C ALA A 76 -3.10 5.58 -6.13
N SER A 77 -3.82 4.55 -5.70
CA SER A 77 -4.58 3.69 -6.62
C SER A 77 -5.71 4.45 -7.28
N VAL A 78 -6.46 5.27 -6.54
CA VAL A 78 -7.56 6.08 -7.08
C VAL A 78 -7.04 7.12 -8.06
N VAL A 79 -5.97 7.84 -7.73
CA VAL A 79 -5.39 8.87 -8.61
C VAL A 79 -4.79 8.24 -9.86
N MET A 80 -4.06 7.12 -9.71
CA MET A 80 -3.36 6.53 -10.84
C MET A 80 -4.32 5.77 -11.75
N ILE A 81 -5.24 4.96 -11.22
CA ILE A 81 -6.22 4.23 -12.04
C ILE A 81 -7.30 5.20 -12.53
N GLY A 82 -7.92 5.98 -11.63
CA GLY A 82 -9.01 6.88 -11.97
C GLY A 82 -8.55 8.08 -12.79
N GLY A 83 -7.39 8.67 -12.46
CA GLY A 83 -6.81 9.78 -13.23
C GLY A 83 -6.42 9.34 -14.64
N ILE A 84 -5.75 8.19 -14.80
CA ILE A 84 -5.40 7.69 -16.13
C ILE A 84 -6.66 7.32 -16.93
N GLU A 85 -7.67 6.73 -16.30
CA GLU A 85 -8.94 6.40 -16.98
C GLU A 85 -9.73 7.64 -17.40
N LEU A 86 -9.73 8.69 -16.58
CA LEU A 86 -10.23 10.01 -16.95
C LEU A 86 -9.44 10.55 -18.14
N LEU A 87 -8.11 10.63 -18.06
CA LEU A 87 -7.24 11.08 -19.17
C LEU A 87 -7.43 10.25 -20.46
N ARG A 88 -7.85 8.99 -20.35
CA ARG A 88 -8.18 8.13 -21.49
C ARG A 88 -9.52 8.48 -22.13
N ASN A 89 -10.51 8.87 -21.32
CA ASN A 89 -11.88 9.14 -21.77
C ASN A 89 -12.06 10.58 -22.27
N ILE A 90 -11.43 11.55 -21.59
CA ILE A 90 -11.27 12.91 -22.11
C ILE A 90 -10.03 12.94 -22.97
N GLY A 91 -10.18 13.00 -24.30
CA GLY A 91 -9.09 13.20 -25.28
C GLY A 91 -8.33 14.54 -25.13
N PHE A 92 -8.27 15.12 -23.94
CA PHE A 92 -7.56 16.35 -23.59
C PHE A 92 -6.09 16.29 -23.99
N LEU A 93 -5.44 15.13 -23.80
CA LEU A 93 -4.05 14.92 -24.24
C LEU A 93 -3.93 14.94 -25.77
N SER A 94 -4.88 14.35 -26.49
CA SER A 94 -4.99 14.40 -27.96
C SER A 94 -5.26 15.83 -28.46
N GLN A 95 -5.97 16.64 -27.68
CA GLN A 95 -6.26 18.04 -27.99
C GLN A 95 -5.05 18.98 -27.81
N ILE A 96 -4.11 18.63 -26.93
CA ILE A 96 -2.86 19.40 -26.69
C ILE A 96 -1.70 18.91 -27.56
N PHE A 97 -1.57 17.60 -27.76
CA PHE A 97 -0.42 17.00 -28.42
C PHE A 97 -0.67 16.51 -29.86
N GLY A 98 -1.89 16.61 -30.37
CA GLY A 98 -2.24 16.35 -31.78
C GLY A 98 -3.00 15.04 -32.03
N PRO A 99 -3.64 14.88 -33.21
CA PRO A 99 -4.51 13.76 -33.55
C PRO A 99 -3.80 12.40 -33.72
N ASP A 100 -2.47 12.36 -33.81
CA ASP A 100 -1.66 11.13 -33.89
C ASP A 100 -1.28 10.56 -32.50
N PHE A 101 -1.84 11.10 -31.41
CA PHE A 101 -1.57 10.60 -30.06
C PHE A 101 -2.36 9.33 -29.76
N ASP A 102 -1.71 8.18 -30.00
CA ASP A 102 -2.27 6.85 -29.74
C ASP A 102 -2.18 6.48 -28.25
N PRO A 103 -3.27 6.53 -27.46
CA PRO A 103 -3.23 6.41 -25.99
C PRO A 103 -2.62 5.07 -25.52
N VAL A 104 -2.69 4.05 -26.36
CA VAL A 104 -2.19 2.70 -26.08
C VAL A 104 -0.65 2.66 -26.05
N GLN A 105 0.02 3.38 -26.95
CA GLN A 105 1.50 3.43 -26.99
C GLN A 105 2.07 4.38 -25.92
N TYR A 106 1.38 5.50 -25.67
CA TYR A 106 1.81 6.49 -24.67
C TYR A 106 1.54 6.08 -23.23
N ARG A 107 0.74 5.02 -22.97
CA ARG A 107 0.54 4.44 -21.62
C ARG A 107 1.86 4.19 -20.91
N MET A 108 2.85 3.62 -21.61
CA MET A 108 4.16 3.30 -21.02
C MET A 108 4.99 4.55 -20.74
N LEU A 109 4.89 5.58 -21.61
CA LEU A 109 5.57 6.86 -21.43
C LEU A 109 4.99 7.64 -20.25
N ILE A 110 3.66 7.71 -20.13
CA ILE A 110 2.95 8.37 -19.03
C ILE A 110 3.26 7.66 -17.71
N PHE A 111 3.32 6.32 -17.71
CA PHE A 111 3.77 5.56 -16.54
C PHE A 111 5.19 5.90 -16.11
N GLY A 112 6.13 5.90 -17.06
CA GLY A 112 7.52 6.25 -16.80
C GLY A 112 7.67 7.67 -16.27
N LEU A 113 6.98 8.64 -16.89
CA LEU A 113 6.97 10.02 -16.44
C LEU A 113 6.33 10.18 -15.05
N ALA A 114 5.23 9.48 -14.77
CA ALA A 114 4.60 9.50 -13.46
C ALA A 114 5.52 8.92 -12.38
N MET A 115 6.23 7.82 -12.68
CA MET A 115 7.25 7.26 -11.77
C MET A 115 8.40 8.23 -11.53
N VAL A 116 8.97 8.81 -12.60
CA VAL A 116 10.07 9.76 -12.46
C VAL A 116 9.62 11.00 -11.69
N GLY A 117 8.44 11.54 -12.03
CA GLY A 117 7.85 12.68 -11.34
C GLY A 117 7.67 12.43 -9.84
N ILE A 118 7.19 11.24 -9.45
CA ILE A 118 7.04 10.91 -8.02
C ILE A 118 8.38 10.73 -7.32
N MET A 119 9.36 10.11 -7.97
CA MET A 119 10.71 9.96 -7.41
C MET A 119 11.37 11.32 -7.18
N VAL A 120 11.10 12.29 -8.05
CA VAL A 120 11.61 13.67 -7.94
C VAL A 120 10.90 14.47 -6.85
N TRP A 121 9.57 14.41 -6.77
CA TRP A 121 8.82 15.21 -5.79
C TRP A 121 8.73 14.61 -4.40
N LYS A 122 8.69 13.28 -4.25
CA LYS A 122 8.56 12.64 -2.93
C LYS A 122 9.03 11.18 -2.91
N PRO A 123 10.34 10.92 -2.75
CA PRO A 123 10.91 9.56 -2.80
C PRO A 123 10.45 8.62 -1.66
N ARG A 124 9.70 9.13 -0.67
CA ARG A 124 9.13 8.35 0.44
C ARG A 124 7.62 8.09 0.32
N GLY A 125 6.99 8.46 -0.80
CA GLY A 125 5.55 8.30 -1.05
C GLY A 125 4.66 9.45 -0.50
N LEU A 126 3.41 9.53 -0.97
CA LEU A 126 2.48 10.63 -0.70
C LEU A 126 2.21 10.87 0.80
N VAL A 127 1.94 9.82 1.57
CA VAL A 127 1.52 9.90 2.98
C VAL A 127 2.39 8.99 3.85
N THR A 128 3.65 9.38 4.07
CA THR A 128 4.55 8.68 4.99
C THR A 128 4.54 9.35 6.38
N THR A 129 3.36 9.58 6.95
CA THR A 129 3.31 10.06 8.34
C THR A 129 3.54 8.86 9.25
N ARG A 130 4.78 8.75 9.72
CA ARG A 130 5.18 7.80 10.77
C ARG A 130 4.73 8.37 12.11
N GLU A 131 3.48 8.12 12.49
CA GLU A 131 3.09 8.30 13.87
C GLU A 131 3.09 6.93 14.56
N PRO A 132 4.02 6.67 15.50
CA PRO A 132 3.97 5.47 16.31
C PRO A 132 2.67 5.50 17.13
N THR A 133 1.72 4.64 16.76
CA THR A 133 0.40 4.56 17.40
C THR A 133 0.47 4.13 18.88
N ALA A 134 1.63 3.62 19.33
CA ALA A 134 1.86 3.27 20.73
C ALA A 134 3.08 4.02 21.27
N VAL A 135 2.90 5.30 21.59
CA VAL A 135 3.76 5.93 22.60
C VAL A 135 3.29 5.36 23.94
N LEU A 136 4.09 4.48 24.54
CA LEU A 136 3.86 4.01 25.91
C LEU A 136 3.88 5.24 26.83
N LYS A 137 2.69 5.77 27.13
CA LYS A 137 2.49 6.79 28.15
C LYS A 137 2.69 6.10 29.50
N GLU A 138 3.76 6.52 30.17
CA GLU A 138 4.22 6.10 31.49
C GLU A 138 4.95 4.76 31.57
N LYS A 139 6.28 4.88 31.72
CA LYS A 139 7.07 3.92 32.49
C LYS A 139 6.54 3.98 33.94
N LYS A 140 5.66 3.05 34.33
CA LYS A 140 5.28 2.86 35.74
C LYS A 140 6.57 2.58 36.52
N ARG A 141 7.15 3.59 37.14
CA ARG A 141 8.25 3.42 38.09
C ARG A 141 7.63 2.65 39.25
N ILE A 142 7.96 1.37 39.37
CA ILE A 142 7.70 0.63 40.59
C ILE A 142 8.48 1.37 41.68
N GLY A 143 7.75 1.93 42.64
CA GLY A 143 8.34 2.59 43.79
C GLY A 143 9.18 1.60 44.58
N ALA A 144 10.32 2.04 45.09
CA ALA A 144 11.24 1.19 45.86
C ALA A 144 10.58 0.59 47.12
N ASP A 145 9.51 1.21 47.59
CA ASP A 145 8.62 0.74 48.65
C ASP A 145 7.90 -0.57 48.29
N MET A 146 7.50 -0.75 47.03
CA MET A 146 6.85 -1.99 46.57
C MET A 146 7.84 -3.14 46.35
N VAL A 147 9.12 -2.84 46.09
CA VAL A 147 10.20 -3.85 46.02
C VAL A 147 10.59 -4.32 47.42
N ALA A 148 10.50 -3.44 48.42
CA ALA A 148 10.81 -3.77 49.81
C ALA A 148 9.73 -4.64 50.48
N GLN A 149 8.48 -4.59 50.02
CA GLN A 149 7.34 -5.31 50.63
C GLN A 149 7.09 -6.71 50.08
N GLY A 150 7.85 -7.17 49.06
CA GLY A 150 7.76 -8.55 48.56
C GLY A 150 6.47 -8.91 47.80
N GLU A 151 5.57 -7.96 47.58
CA GLU A 151 4.27 -8.15 46.91
C GLU A 151 4.33 -7.80 45.40
N GLY A 152 5.51 -7.86 44.79
CA GLY A 152 5.72 -7.56 43.37
C GLY A 152 5.44 -8.77 42.46
N HIS A 153 4.17 -9.13 42.30
CA HIS A 153 3.71 -10.03 41.23
C HIS A 153 2.89 -9.26 40.19
#